data_AF-A0A6L3X0Y0-F1
#
_entry.id   AF-A0A6L3X0Y0-F1
#
_cell.length_a   1.000
_cell.length_b   1.000
_cell.length_c   1.000
_cell.angle_alpha   90.00
_cell.angle_beta   90.00
_cell.angle_gamma   90.00
#
_symmetry.space_group_name_H-M   'P 1'
#
loop_
_entity.id
_entity.type
_entity.pdbx_description
1 polymer ?
#
loop_
_entity_poly.entity_id
_entity_poly.type
_entity_poly.pdbx_seq_one_letter_code
_entity_poly.pdbx_strand_id
1 'polypeptide(L)'
;CLNVAAMDENEVWRAFGGHPEGLNAQEVLKIRAEHGDNQIPAQKPFPWWVHLWLCYRNPFNLLLTVLGIISYATEDLFAAGVIALMVGIST
;
A
#
# COMPACT_ATOMS: atom_id res chain seq x y z
N CYS A 1 19.58 8.26 11.91
CA CYS A 1 19.92 6.86 11.56
C CYS A 1 21.38 6.71 11.12
N LEU A 2 21.87 7.54 10.18
CA LEU A 2 23.25 7.44 9.69
C LEU A 2 24.33 7.65 10.76
N ASN A 3 24.12 8.58 11.70
CA ASN A 3 25.08 8.83 12.78
C ASN A 3 25.23 7.65 13.75
N VAL A 4 24.16 6.88 13.99
CA VAL A 4 24.22 5.69 14.86
C VAL A 4 24.92 4.54 14.16
N ALA A 5 24.75 4.42 12.84
CA ALA A 5 25.42 3.38 12.05
C ALA A 5 26.95 3.53 11.99
N ALA A 6 27.47 4.73 12.30
CA ALA A 6 28.90 5.02 12.34
C ALA A 6 29.50 5.00 13.76
N MET A 7 28.70 4.76 14.80
CA MET A 7 29.16 4.70 16.19
C MET A 7 29.84 3.37 16.48
N ASP A 8 30.87 3.41 17.33
CA ASP A 8 31.46 2.21 17.90
C ASP A 8 30.52 1.55 18.93
N GLU A 9 30.68 0.25 19.15
CA GLU A 9 29.80 -0.56 20.02
C GLU A 9 29.57 0.07 21.41
N ASN A 10 30.64 0.50 22.08
CA ASN A 10 30.55 1.14 23.40
C ASN A 10 29.83 2.49 23.38
N GLU A 11 29.90 3.22 22.27
CA GLU A 11 29.19 4.49 22.10
C GLU A 11 27.70 4.25 21.91
N VAL A 12 27.33 3.21 21.15
CA VAL A 12 25.93 2.78 20.99
C VAL A 12 25.34 2.37 22.35
N TRP A 13 26.07 1.58 23.14
CA TRP A 13 25.62 1.17 24.47
C TRP A 13 25.34 2.37 25.39
N ARG A 14 26.24 3.38 25.38
CA ARG A 14 26.02 4.62 26.16
C ARG A 14 24.88 5.47 25.62
N ALA A 15 24.75 5.57 24.30
CA ALA A 15 23.72 6.41 23.67
C ALA A 15 22.30 5.88 23.94
N PHE A 16 22.13 4.56 23.98
CA PHE A 16 20.82 3.91 24.18
C PHE A 16 20.62 3.33 25.59
N GLY A 17 21.59 3.50 26.49
CA GLY A 17 21.53 2.96 27.85
C GLY A 17 21.46 1.44 27.90
N GLY A 18 22.00 0.77 26.88
CA GLY A 18 22.07 -0.69 26.82
C GLY A 18 23.38 -1.21 27.42
N HIS A 19 23.46 -2.52 27.52
CA HIS A 19 24.59 -3.20 28.15
C HIS A 19 24.81 -4.58 27.53
N PRO A 20 26.06 -5.10 27.54
CA PRO A 20 26.44 -6.32 26.83
C PRO A 20 25.72 -7.59 27.33
N GLU A 21 25.28 -7.61 28.59
CA GLU A 21 24.48 -8.68 29.18
C GLU A 21 22.99 -8.66 28.76
N GLY A 22 22.55 -7.61 28.05
CA GLY A 22 21.18 -7.42 27.57
C GLY A 22 20.21 -6.92 28.64
N LEU A 23 19.17 -6.19 28.22
CA LEU A 23 18.24 -5.46 29.09
C LEU A 23 17.51 -6.34 30.11
N ASN A 24 17.29 -5.79 31.31
CA ASN A 24 16.46 -6.43 32.33
C ASN A 24 14.95 -6.27 32.02
N ALA A 25 14.12 -7.07 32.68
CA ALA A 25 12.68 -7.07 32.44
C ALA A 25 12.01 -5.70 32.74
N GLN A 26 12.50 -4.95 33.72
CA GLN A 26 11.95 -3.64 34.08
C GLN A 26 12.34 -2.56 33.05
N GLU A 27 13.55 -2.61 32.52
CA GLU A 27 14.04 -1.73 31.46
C GLU A 27 13.26 -1.96 30.17
N VAL A 28 13.03 -3.22 29.80
CA VAL A 28 12.21 -3.56 28.63
C VAL A 28 10.80 -2.99 28.76
N LEU A 29 10.17 -3.10 29.94
CA LEU A 29 8.85 -2.53 30.19
C LEU A 29 8.85 -1.00 30.08
N LYS A 30 9.85 -0.34 30.67
CA LYS A 30 10.00 1.12 30.61
C LYS A 30 10.19 1.61 29.18
N ILE A 31 11.09 0.99 28.43
CA ILE A 31 11.39 1.35 27.03
C ILE A 31 10.16 1.13 26.15
N ARG A 32 9.44 0.00 26.33
CA ARG A 32 8.21 -0.29 25.57
C ARG A 32 7.08 0.68 25.90
N ALA A 33 6.98 1.15 27.15
CA ALA A 33 6.00 2.17 27.52
C ALA A 33 6.28 3.53 26.85
N GLU A 34 7.55 3.85 26.62
CA GLU A 34 7.98 5.11 26.00
C GLU A 34 7.95 5.06 24.47
N HIS A 35 8.46 3.98 23.86
CA HIS A 35 8.67 3.87 22.42
C HIS A 35 7.56 3.09 21.70
N GLY A 36 6.70 2.40 22.45
CA GLY A 36 5.70 1.49 21.91
C GLY A 36 6.32 0.18 21.40
N ASP A 37 5.48 -0.64 20.78
CA ASP A 37 5.95 -1.88 20.16
C ASP A 37 6.69 -1.60 18.86
N ASN A 38 7.77 -2.35 18.61
CA ASN A 38 8.51 -2.30 17.35
C ASN A 38 7.74 -3.05 16.24
N GLN A 39 6.57 -2.53 15.89
CA GLN A 39 5.74 -3.02 14.81
C GLN A 39 5.73 -1.97 13.70
N ILE A 40 6.25 -2.34 12.53
CA ILE A 40 6.07 -1.54 11.33
C ILE A 40 4.56 -1.52 11.05
N PRO A 41 3.95 -0.36 10.74
CA PRO A 41 2.54 -0.32 10.38
C PRO A 41 2.28 -1.34 9.28
N ALA A 42 1.56 -2.41 9.60
CA ALA A 42 1.13 -3.37 8.59
C ALA A 42 0.35 -2.55 7.56
N GLN A 43 0.81 -2.57 6.29
CA GLN A 43 0.00 -2.02 5.21
C GLN A 43 -1.32 -2.78 5.26
N LYS A 44 -2.37 -2.12 5.78
CA LYS A 44 -3.70 -2.71 5.79
C LYS A 44 -4.00 -3.09 4.35
N PRO A 45 -4.33 -4.35 4.05
CA PRO A 45 -4.69 -4.72 2.69
C PRO A 45 -5.82 -3.79 2.26
N PHE A 46 -5.61 -3.07 1.17
CA PHE A 46 -6.65 -2.21 0.63
C PHE A 46 -7.89 -3.07 0.35
N PRO A 47 -9.09 -2.61 0.72
CA PRO A 47 -10.29 -3.36 0.44
C PRO A 47 -10.43 -3.61 -1.07
N TRP A 48 -10.88 -4.81 -1.45
CA TRP A 48 -10.95 -5.22 -2.86
C TRP A 48 -11.78 -4.26 -3.74
N TRP A 49 -12.81 -3.63 -3.18
CA TRP A 49 -13.62 -2.61 -3.86
C TRP A 49 -12.84 -1.32 -4.17
N VAL A 50 -11.89 -0.92 -3.32
CA VAL A 50 -11.01 0.23 -3.57
C VAL A 50 -10.09 -0.09 -4.73
N HIS A 51 -9.58 -1.33 -4.79
CA HIS A 51 -8.74 -1.78 -5.89
C HIS A 51 -9.51 -1.79 -7.22
N LEU A 52 -10.76 -2.28 -7.21
CA LEU A 52 -11.64 -2.27 -8.36
C LEU A 52 -11.93 -0.85 -8.85
N TRP A 53 -12.23 0.08 -7.93
CA TRP A 53 -12.46 1.49 -8.25
C TRP A 53 -11.21 2.15 -8.86
N LEU A 54 -10.02 1.84 -8.35
CA LEU A 54 -8.76 2.35 -8.88
C LEU A 54 -8.53 1.91 -10.33
N CYS A 55 -8.80 0.64 -10.63
CA CYS A 55 -8.70 0.08 -11.99
C CYS A 55 -9.78 0.64 -12.94
N TYR A 56 -10.99 0.90 -12.42
CA TYR A 56 -12.07 1.50 -13.20
C TYR A 56 -11.82 2.96 -13.54
N ARG A 57 -11.15 3.72 -12.65
CA ARG A 57 -10.81 5.14 -12.86
C ARG A 57 -9.67 5.36 -13.87
N ASN A 58 -9.31 4.33 -14.64
CA ASN A 58 -8.44 4.49 -15.80
C ASN A 58 -9.20 5.28 -16.88
N PRO A 59 -8.65 6.37 -17.44
CA PRO A 59 -9.31 7.19 -18.45
C PRO A 59 -9.82 6.37 -19.64
N PHE A 60 -9.16 5.25 -19.98
CA PHE A 60 -9.62 4.33 -21.01
C PHE A 60 -10.95 3.63 -20.66
N ASN A 61 -11.09 3.10 -19.45
CA ASN A 61 -12.32 2.43 -19.00
C ASN A 61 -13.50 3.42 -18.85
N LEU A 62 -13.21 4.67 -18.49
CA LEU A 62 -14.22 5.74 -18.49
C LEU A 62 -14.69 6.08 -19.91
N LEU A 63 -13.76 6.15 -20.87
CA LEU A 63 -14.12 6.36 -22.28
C LEU A 63 -14.97 5.19 -22.81
N LEU A 64 -14.62 3.95 -22.48
CA LEU A 64 -15.38 2.76 -22.89
C LEU A 64 -16.79 2.73 -22.29
N THR A 65 -16.96 3.14 -21.04
CA THR A 65 -18.29 3.17 -20.41
C THR A 65 -19.16 4.29 -20.95
N VAL A 66 -18.59 5.48 -21.20
CA VAL A 66 -19.29 6.56 -21.91
C VAL A 66 -19.69 6.10 -23.32
N LEU A 67 -18.78 5.46 -24.04
CA LEU A 67 -19.04 4.94 -25.39
C LEU A 67 -20.11 3.83 -25.39
N GLY A 68 -20.09 2.93 -24.40
CA GLY A 68 -21.13 1.91 -24.22
C GLY A 68 -22.51 2.52 -23.94
N ILE A 69 -22.59 3.57 -23.12
CA ILE A 69 -23.84 4.30 -22.83
C ILE A 69 -24.35 4.99 -24.10
N ILE A 70 -23.47 5.67 -24.85
CA ILE A 70 -23.84 6.33 -26.11
C ILE A 70 -24.29 5.29 -27.15
N SER A 71 -23.60 4.16 -27.27
CA SER A 71 -23.95 3.09 -28.21
C SER A 71 -25.30 2.43 -27.86
N TYR A 72 -25.59 2.24 -26.58
CA TYR A 72 -26.89 1.76 -26.11
C TYR A 72 -28.02 2.75 -26.43
N ALA A 73 -27.74 4.06 -26.28
CA ALA A 73 -28.72 5.11 -26.56
C ALA A 73 -29.00 5.34 -28.06
N THR A 74 -28.12 4.85 -28.95
CA THR A 74 -28.21 5.11 -30.41
C THR A 74 -28.71 3.89 -31.21
N GLU A 75 -29.16 2.81 -30.54
CA GLU A 75 -29.65 1.55 -31.15
C GLU A 75 -28.70 0.87 -32.17
N ASP A 76 -27.41 1.21 -32.16
CA ASP A 76 -26.40 0.55 -33.02
C ASP A 76 -25.66 -0.55 -32.23
N LEU A 77 -26.35 -1.69 -32.10
CA LEU A 77 -25.89 -2.91 -31.44
C LEU A 77 -24.57 -3.46 -32.03
N PHE A 78 -24.23 -3.07 -33.26
CA PHE A 78 -23.07 -3.59 -33.98
C PHE A 78 -21.77 -2.92 -33.51
N ALA A 79 -21.79 -1.59 -33.31
CA ALA A 79 -20.62 -0.85 -32.83
C ALA A 79 -20.30 -1.19 -31.35
N ALA A 80 -21.34 -1.29 -30.50
CA ALA A 80 -21.21 -1.71 -29.10
C ALA A 80 -20.49 -3.06 -28.96
N GLY A 81 -20.87 -4.03 -29.79
CA GLY A 81 -20.30 -5.37 -29.78
C GLY A 81 -18.82 -5.40 -30.17
N VAL A 82 -18.42 -4.64 -31.21
CA VAL A 82 -17.03 -4.62 -31.68
C VAL A 82 -16.08 -4.02 -30.64
N ILE A 83 -16.49 -2.95 -29.97
CA ILE A 83 -15.69 -2.30 -28.91
C ILE A 83 -15.59 -3.22 -27.68
N ALA A 84 -16.68 -3.85 -27.26
CA ALA A 84 -16.67 -4.80 -26.15
C ALA A 84 -15.78 -6.03 -26.43
N LEU A 85 -15.79 -6.54 -27.67
CA LEU A 85 -14.96 -7.66 -28.10
C LEU A 85 -13.46 -7.31 -28.10
N MET A 86 -13.11 -6.13 -28.64
CA MET A 86 -11.72 -5.65 -28.65
C MET A 86 -11.15 -5.51 -27.24
N VAL A 87 -11.95 -5.02 -26.30
CA VAL A 87 -11.55 -4.84 -24.90
C VAL A 87 -11.44 -6.18 -24.17
N GLY A 88 -12.36 -7.10 -24.42
CA GLY A 88 -12.36 -8.43 -23.80
C GLY A 88 -11.23 -9.35 -24.26
N ILE A 89 -10.82 -9.26 -25.53
CA ILE A 89 -9.67 -10.03 -26.08
C ILE A 89 -8.32 -9.41 -25.64
N SER A 90 -8.30 -8.14 -25.26
CA SER A 90 -7.08 -7.38 -24.94
C SER A 90 -6.79 -7.24 -23.45
N THR A 91 -7.48 -8.00 -22.57
CA THR A 91 -7.15 -8.14 -21.14
C THR A 91 -6.42 -9.44 -20.88
#